data_AF-A0A2V8M030-F1
#
_entry.id   AF-A0A2V8M030-F1
#
_cell.length_a   1.000
_cell.length_b   1.000
_cell.length_c   1.000
_cell.angle_alpha   90.00
_cell.angle_beta   90.00
_cell.angle_gamma   90.00
#
_symmetry.space_group_name_H-M   'P 1'
#
loop_
_entity.id
_entity.type
_entity.pdbx_description
1 polymer ?
#
loop_
_entity_poly.entity_id
_entity_poly.type
_entity_poly.pdbx_seq_one_letter_code
_entity_poly.pdbx_strand_id
1 'polypeptide(L)'
;MKSRRRVNSTVMRLLLMNIRIIFFAALFALSSCVSVLCQQPNDQPPGEVLFRKFDEIGISSWSDEKARLDNVALTLKEAPSNAVVYLLAYAGRIACVDAANARNVRAKNHLVTKRGIAPGRVIVINGGYREKPLLEVWILPSDISRPEPNPTLDRSQVRLKNCTKRTSVHRQRA
;
A
#
# COMPACT_ATOMS: atom_id res chain seq x y z
N MET A 1 58.96 -26.51 -55.81
CA MET A 1 57.85 -25.52 -55.87
C MET A 1 56.85 -25.84 -54.75
N LYS A 2 56.89 -25.12 -53.62
CA LYS A 2 56.10 -25.46 -52.41
C LYS A 2 54.76 -24.73 -52.46
N SER A 3 53.70 -25.51 -52.68
CA SER A 3 52.31 -25.08 -52.87
C SER A 3 51.77 -24.27 -51.69
N ARG A 4 51.27 -23.07 -51.96
CA ARG A 4 50.55 -22.22 -51.01
C ARG A 4 49.15 -22.80 -50.79
N ARG A 5 48.89 -23.40 -49.62
CA ARG A 5 47.53 -23.79 -49.24
C ARG A 5 46.70 -22.53 -48.93
N ARG A 6 45.63 -22.32 -49.69
CA ARG A 6 44.57 -21.35 -49.36
C ARG A 6 43.91 -21.79 -48.06
N VAL A 7 44.00 -20.97 -47.02
CA VAL A 7 43.25 -21.20 -45.78
C VAL A 7 41.80 -20.76 -46.04
N ASN A 8 40.88 -21.71 -45.92
CA ASN A 8 39.43 -21.51 -46.12
C ASN A 8 38.90 -20.41 -45.19
N SER A 9 38.24 -19.39 -45.76
CA SER A 9 37.78 -18.17 -45.08
C SER A 9 36.57 -18.36 -44.14
N THR A 10 36.07 -19.59 -44.00
CA THR A 10 34.99 -19.97 -43.09
C THR A 10 35.43 -19.99 -41.62
N VAL A 11 36.69 -20.35 -41.34
CA VAL A 11 37.21 -20.38 -39.95
C VAL A 11 37.38 -18.96 -39.39
N MET A 12 37.75 -17.99 -40.24
CA MET A 12 37.90 -16.58 -39.86
C MET A 12 36.54 -15.91 -39.57
N ARG A 13 35.49 -16.26 -40.33
CA ARG A 13 34.13 -15.75 -40.09
C ARG A 13 33.52 -16.27 -38.78
N LEU A 14 33.77 -17.53 -38.42
CA LEU A 14 33.32 -18.09 -37.13
C LEU A 14 34.05 -17.45 -35.93
N LEU A 15 35.36 -17.22 -36.05
CA LEU A 15 36.15 -16.56 -35.00
C LEU A 15 35.69 -15.12 -34.73
N LEU A 16 35.37 -14.35 -35.78
CA LEU A 16 34.90 -12.97 -35.63
C LEU A 16 33.47 -12.87 -35.07
N MET A 17 32.63 -13.90 -35.27
CA MET A 17 31.24 -13.90 -34.78
C MET A 17 31.16 -14.19 -33.28
N ASN A 18 32.03 -15.07 -32.76
CA ASN A 18 32.14 -15.35 -31.33
C ASN A 18 32.65 -14.15 -30.52
N ILE A 19 33.56 -13.34 -31.08
CA ILE A 19 34.11 -12.15 -30.41
C ILE A 19 33.02 -11.06 -30.23
N ARG A 20 32.11 -10.89 -31.19
CA ARG A 20 31.01 -9.91 -31.11
C ARG A 20 29.92 -10.31 -30.10
N ILE A 21 29.64 -11.60 -29.96
CA ILE A 21 28.64 -12.12 -29.00
C ILE A 21 29.14 -11.94 -27.56
N ILE A 22 30.43 -12.15 -27.31
CA ILE A 22 31.03 -11.95 -25.98
C ILE A 22 31.00 -10.47 -25.57
N PHE A 23 31.27 -9.54 -26.50
CA PHE A 23 31.21 -8.10 -26.23
C PHE A 23 29.79 -7.60 -25.91
N PHE A 24 28.76 -8.12 -26.60
CA PHE A 24 27.36 -7.73 -26.33
C PHE A 24 26.84 -8.26 -25.00
N ALA A 25 27.25 -9.48 -24.58
CA ALA A 25 26.88 -10.04 -23.29
C ALA A 25 27.50 -9.25 -22.12
N ALA A 26 28.73 -8.76 -22.27
CA ALA A 26 29.40 -7.95 -21.25
C ALA A 26 28.77 -6.55 -21.10
N LEU A 27 28.28 -5.94 -22.19
CA LEU A 27 27.61 -4.63 -22.15
C LEU A 27 26.19 -4.71 -21.54
N PHE A 28 25.49 -5.84 -21.68
CA PHE A 28 24.16 -6.01 -21.09
C PHE A 28 24.20 -6.21 -19.57
N ALA A 29 25.31 -6.73 -19.04
CA ALA A 29 25.50 -6.96 -17.61
C ALA A 29 25.86 -5.68 -16.81
N LEU A 30 26.22 -4.58 -17.49
CA LEU A 30 26.55 -3.30 -16.85
C LEU A 30 25.38 -2.29 -16.85
N SER A 31 24.35 -2.51 -17.66
CA SER A 31 23.19 -1.59 -17.79
C SER A 31 22.08 -1.85 -16.76
N SER A 32 22.03 -3.05 -16.17
CA SER A 32 21.02 -3.44 -15.19
C SER A 32 21.25 -2.88 -13.77
N CYS A 33 22.39 -2.24 -13.50
CA CYS A 33 22.70 -1.70 -12.17
C CYS A 33 22.14 -0.28 -11.92
N VAL A 34 21.66 0.43 -12.94
CA VAL A 34 21.23 1.83 -12.77
C VAL A 34 19.81 1.97 -12.20
N SER A 35 18.95 0.96 -12.35
CA SER A 35 17.53 1.08 -11.94
C SER A 35 17.22 0.59 -10.52
N VAL A 36 18.17 -0.05 -9.82
CA VAL A 36 17.96 -0.53 -8.44
C VAL A 36 18.34 0.54 -7.39
N LEU A 37 19.11 1.57 -7.76
CA LEU A 37 19.61 2.56 -6.80
C LEU A 37 18.60 3.65 -6.39
N CYS A 38 17.40 3.69 -6.97
CA CYS A 38 16.40 4.71 -6.63
C CYS A 38 15.17 4.15 -5.90
N GLN A 39 15.19 2.88 -5.48
CA GLN A 39 14.28 2.45 -4.43
C GLN A 39 14.92 2.91 -3.11
N GLN A 40 14.57 4.12 -2.66
CA GLN A 40 14.97 4.54 -1.31
C GLN A 40 14.45 3.49 -0.33
N PRO A 41 15.31 2.76 0.39
CA PRO A 41 14.86 2.07 1.58
C PRO A 41 14.24 3.16 2.46
N ASN A 42 13.01 2.97 2.90
CA ASN A 42 12.49 3.79 3.99
C ASN A 42 13.43 3.54 5.18
N ASP A 43 14.39 4.45 5.39
CA ASP A 43 15.30 4.49 6.53
C ASP A 43 14.52 4.85 7.81
N GLN A 44 13.47 4.09 8.12
CA GLN A 44 12.91 4.07 9.47
C GLN A 44 13.74 3.07 10.28
N PRO A 45 14.46 3.52 11.33
CA PRO A 45 15.23 2.62 12.17
C PRO A 45 14.32 1.50 12.71
N PRO A 46 14.77 0.23 12.68
CA PRO A 46 14.00 -0.86 13.23
C PRO A 46 13.94 -0.69 14.75
N GLY A 47 12.76 -0.35 15.27
CA GLY A 47 12.47 -0.45 16.70
C GLY A 47 12.00 0.81 17.41
N GLU A 48 11.98 1.98 16.77
CA GLU A 48 11.28 3.14 17.35
C GLU A 48 9.83 3.14 16.85
N VAL A 49 8.92 2.60 17.66
CA VAL A 49 7.47 2.73 17.44
C VAL A 49 7.15 4.21 17.66
N LEU A 50 7.38 5.04 16.65
CA LEU A 50 7.04 6.45 16.70
C LEU A 50 5.52 6.53 16.91
N PHE A 51 5.12 6.95 18.11
CA PHE A 51 3.74 7.18 18.53
C PHE A 51 3.16 8.39 17.81
N ARG A 52 3.03 8.27 16.48
CA ARG A 52 2.60 9.31 15.56
C ARG A 52 1.65 8.74 14.53
N LYS A 53 1.14 9.61 13.67
CA LYS A 53 0.38 9.23 12.50
C LYS A 53 1.20 8.23 11.68
N PHE A 54 0.70 7.01 11.58
CA PHE A 54 1.37 5.93 10.85
C PHE A 54 1.14 6.12 9.35
N ASP A 55 -0.09 6.47 8.95
CA ASP A 55 -0.41 6.56 7.54
C ASP A 55 -1.62 7.46 7.18
N GLU A 56 -1.68 7.86 5.92
CA GLU A 56 -2.76 8.68 5.33
C GLU A 56 -3.27 8.13 4.00
N ILE A 57 -4.46 7.56 3.99
CA ILE A 57 -5.05 6.89 2.82
C ILE A 57 -6.16 7.74 2.21
N GLY A 58 -5.85 8.41 1.09
CA GLY A 58 -6.82 9.17 0.31
C GLY A 58 -7.80 8.29 -0.48
N ILE A 59 -8.14 8.73 -1.69
CA ILE A 59 -8.89 7.91 -2.65
C ILE A 59 -7.91 6.94 -3.31
N SER A 60 -8.10 5.64 -3.09
CA SER A 60 -7.29 4.58 -3.67
C SER A 60 -8.15 3.36 -3.99
N SER A 61 -7.60 2.41 -4.75
CA SER A 61 -8.27 1.13 -4.93
C SER A 61 -8.35 0.38 -3.60
N TRP A 62 -9.31 -0.55 -3.48
CA TRP A 62 -9.38 -1.42 -2.31
C TRP A 62 -8.15 -2.35 -2.21
N SER A 63 -7.50 -2.66 -3.33
CA SER A 63 -6.27 -3.47 -3.31
C SER A 63 -5.13 -2.73 -2.62
N ASP A 64 -4.94 -1.46 -2.96
CA ASP A 64 -3.86 -0.63 -2.40
C ASP A 64 -4.11 -0.33 -0.92
N GLU A 65 -5.37 -0.05 -0.55
CA GLU A 65 -5.74 0.16 0.84
C GLU A 65 -5.48 -1.09 1.69
N LYS A 66 -5.78 -2.30 1.18
CA LYS A 66 -5.43 -3.55 1.87
C LYS A 66 -3.93 -3.68 2.07
N ALA A 67 -3.13 -3.48 1.02
CA ALA A 67 -1.67 -3.62 1.11
C ALA A 67 -1.08 -2.71 2.20
N ARG A 68 -1.63 -1.51 2.36
CA ARG A 68 -1.21 -0.57 3.43
C ARG A 68 -1.70 -1.01 4.81
N LEU A 69 -2.96 -1.47 4.92
CA LEU A 69 -3.46 -2.07 6.15
C LEU A 69 -2.69 -3.33 6.55
N ASP A 70 -2.08 -4.03 5.60
CA ASP A 70 -1.23 -5.18 5.88
C ASP A 70 0.07 -4.75 6.57
N ASN A 71 0.67 -3.63 6.15
CA ASN A 71 1.83 -3.02 6.82
C ASN A 71 1.48 -2.55 8.23
N VAL A 72 0.28 -1.99 8.43
CA VAL A 72 -0.25 -1.64 9.76
C VAL A 72 -0.33 -2.89 10.64
N ALA A 73 -0.86 -3.98 10.11
CA ALA A 73 -0.99 -5.23 10.87
C ALA A 73 0.37 -5.85 11.23
N LEU A 74 1.37 -5.76 10.34
CA LEU A 74 2.74 -6.19 10.64
C LEU A 74 3.33 -5.37 11.78
N THR A 75 3.27 -4.04 11.67
CA THR A 75 3.76 -3.11 12.69
C THR A 75 3.10 -3.35 14.05
N LEU A 76 1.78 -3.56 14.07
CA LEU A 76 1.04 -3.78 15.32
C LEU A 76 1.34 -5.14 15.99
N LYS A 77 1.78 -6.14 15.22
CA LYS A 77 2.21 -7.45 15.76
C LYS A 77 3.56 -7.37 16.44
N GLU A 78 4.44 -6.50 15.94
CA GLU A 78 5.76 -6.23 16.53
C GLU A 78 5.68 -5.22 17.67
N ALA A 79 4.66 -4.38 17.68
CA ALA A 79 4.44 -3.37 18.71
C ALA A 79 4.03 -4.00 20.07
N PRO A 80 4.30 -3.30 21.19
CA PRO A 80 3.86 -3.68 22.52
C PRO A 80 2.36 -4.01 22.60
N SER A 81 1.97 -4.87 23.55
CA SER A 81 0.59 -5.35 23.69
C SER A 81 -0.44 -4.24 23.97
N ASN A 82 -0.01 -3.14 24.59
CA ASN A 82 -0.83 -1.96 24.83
C ASN A 82 -0.97 -1.05 23.60
N ALA A 83 -0.27 -1.31 22.49
CA ALA A 83 -0.43 -0.56 21.25
C ALA A 83 -1.78 -0.85 20.58
N VAL A 84 -2.45 0.22 20.16
CA VAL A 84 -3.76 0.24 19.55
C VAL A 84 -3.67 1.01 18.23
N VAL A 85 -4.31 0.48 17.18
CA VAL A 85 -4.52 1.23 15.94
C VAL A 85 -5.84 2.00 15.99
N TYR A 86 -5.77 3.29 15.70
CA TYR A 86 -6.92 4.16 15.52
C TYR A 86 -7.13 4.45 14.02
N LEU A 87 -8.33 4.16 13.54
CA LEU A 87 -8.78 4.37 12.17
C LEU A 87 -9.75 5.56 12.14
N LEU A 88 -9.32 6.68 11.55
CA LEU A 88 -10.09 7.92 11.46
C LEU A 88 -10.47 8.16 10.00
N ALA A 89 -11.67 7.76 9.63
CA ALA A 89 -12.19 8.03 8.29
C ALA A 89 -12.95 9.35 8.24
N TYR A 90 -12.66 10.14 7.22
CA TYR A 90 -13.37 11.34 6.82
C TYR A 90 -14.09 11.09 5.50
N ALA A 91 -15.33 11.56 5.39
CA ALA A 91 -16.08 11.57 4.14
C ALA A 91 -15.73 12.82 3.32
N GLY A 92 -15.79 12.71 1.99
CA GLY A 92 -15.57 13.84 1.09
C GLY A 92 -16.77 14.80 1.02
N ARG A 93 -16.59 15.94 0.35
CA ARG A 93 -17.66 16.92 0.09
C ARG A 93 -18.90 16.34 -0.59
N ILE A 94 -18.71 15.35 -1.46
CA ILE A 94 -19.78 14.57 -2.06
C ILE A 94 -19.57 13.12 -1.61
N ALA A 95 -20.46 12.63 -0.76
CA ALA A 95 -20.30 11.31 -0.16
C ALA A 95 -21.64 10.59 -0.03
N CYS A 96 -21.55 9.28 0.13
CA CYS A 96 -22.70 8.49 0.56
C CYS A 96 -22.98 8.74 2.03
N VAL A 97 -24.25 8.62 2.44
CA VAL A 97 -24.61 8.55 3.86
C VAL A 97 -23.75 7.46 4.52
N ASP A 98 -23.14 7.78 5.66
CA ASP A 98 -22.24 6.90 6.42
C ASP A 98 -20.97 6.42 5.69
N ALA A 99 -20.52 7.10 4.64
CA ALA A 99 -19.32 6.70 3.89
C ALA A 99 -18.07 6.56 4.79
N ALA A 100 -17.87 7.48 5.73
CA ALA A 100 -16.75 7.43 6.68
C ALA A 100 -16.83 6.18 7.58
N ASN A 101 -17.99 5.95 8.21
CA ASN A 101 -18.24 4.77 9.04
C ASN A 101 -18.06 3.47 8.24
N ALA A 102 -18.60 3.40 7.02
CA ALA A 102 -18.47 2.23 6.16
C ALA A 102 -17.01 1.93 5.81
N ARG A 103 -16.20 2.95 5.54
CA ARG A 103 -14.76 2.81 5.29
C ARG A 103 -14.03 2.28 6.52
N ASN A 104 -14.31 2.85 7.69
CA ASN A 104 -13.76 2.40 8.97
C ASN A 104 -14.09 0.93 9.27
N VAL A 105 -15.36 0.54 9.13
CA VAL A 105 -15.81 -0.84 9.35
C VAL A 105 -15.11 -1.79 8.38
N ARG A 106 -15.00 -1.42 7.10
CA ARG A 106 -14.29 -2.23 6.10
C ARG A 106 -12.81 -2.43 6.47
N ALA A 107 -12.12 -1.35 6.85
CA ALA A 107 -10.71 -1.41 7.27
C ALA A 107 -10.52 -2.24 8.55
N LYS A 108 -11.38 -2.03 9.56
CA LYS A 108 -11.37 -2.84 10.80
C LYS A 108 -11.60 -4.33 10.51
N ASN A 109 -12.57 -4.66 9.67
CA ASN A 109 -12.85 -6.05 9.29
C ASN A 109 -11.66 -6.70 8.58
N HIS A 110 -10.93 -5.95 7.76
CA HIS A 110 -9.69 -6.47 7.15
C HIS A 110 -8.63 -6.77 8.20
N LEU A 111 -8.34 -5.83 9.11
CA LEU A 111 -7.35 -6.03 10.17
C LEU A 111 -7.71 -7.18 11.12
N VAL A 112 -8.97 -7.26 11.53
CA VAL A 112 -9.45 -8.28 12.48
C VAL A 112 -9.58 -9.63 11.79
N THR A 113 -10.40 -9.73 10.74
CA THR A 113 -10.78 -11.01 10.13
C THR A 113 -9.70 -11.55 9.20
N LYS A 114 -8.98 -10.70 8.46
CA LYS A 114 -7.97 -11.16 7.49
C LYS A 114 -6.56 -11.21 8.06
N ARG A 115 -6.21 -10.29 8.97
CA ARG A 115 -4.85 -10.21 9.55
C ARG A 115 -4.74 -10.73 10.98
N GLY A 116 -5.87 -11.06 11.61
CA GLY A 116 -5.92 -11.71 12.93
C GLY A 116 -5.59 -10.76 14.08
N ILE A 117 -5.76 -9.45 13.90
CA ILE A 117 -5.55 -8.48 14.98
C ILE A 117 -6.71 -8.56 15.97
N ALA A 118 -6.40 -8.58 17.27
CA ALA A 118 -7.41 -8.57 18.32
C ALA A 118 -8.37 -7.37 18.16
N PRO A 119 -9.70 -7.56 18.19
CA PRO A 119 -10.66 -6.48 17.95
C PRO A 119 -10.52 -5.27 18.88
N GLY A 120 -10.06 -5.50 20.12
CA GLY A 120 -9.81 -4.45 21.11
C GLY A 120 -8.59 -3.57 20.78
N ARG A 121 -7.69 -4.03 19.92
CA ARG A 121 -6.54 -3.24 19.43
C ARG A 121 -6.87 -2.41 18.19
N VAL A 122 -8.12 -2.43 17.71
CA VAL A 122 -8.58 -1.67 16.53
C VAL A 122 -9.77 -0.78 16.89
N ILE A 123 -9.50 0.51 17.06
CA ILE A 123 -10.50 1.52 17.38
C ILE A 123 -10.83 2.33 16.13
N VAL A 124 -12.13 2.51 15.86
CA VAL A 124 -12.62 3.31 14.73
C VAL A 124 -13.21 4.61 15.25
N ILE A 125 -12.99 5.70 14.53
CA ILE A 125 -13.50 7.03 14.84
C ILE A 125 -14.03 7.66 13.57
N ASN A 126 -15.24 8.19 13.62
CA ASN A 126 -15.75 9.00 12.53
C ASN A 126 -15.12 10.40 12.61
N GLY A 127 -14.33 10.76 11.59
CA GLY A 127 -13.64 12.04 11.50
C GLY A 127 -14.54 13.20 11.03
N GLY A 128 -15.75 12.92 10.58
CA GLY A 128 -16.64 13.89 9.94
C GLY A 128 -16.30 14.07 8.46
N TYR A 129 -16.21 15.32 8.01
CA TYR A 129 -16.12 15.67 6.60
C TYR A 129 -14.89 16.51 6.27
N ARG A 130 -14.31 16.23 5.11
CA ARG A 130 -13.23 17.01 4.49
C ARG A 130 -13.49 17.20 3.01
N GLU A 131 -12.70 18.04 2.35
CA GLU A 131 -12.80 18.24 0.90
C GLU A 131 -12.71 16.93 0.12
N LYS A 132 -11.72 16.11 0.47
CA LYS A 132 -11.49 14.78 -0.10
C LYS A 132 -11.62 13.73 1.01
N PRO A 133 -12.18 12.55 0.70
CA PRO A 133 -12.24 11.46 1.67
C PRO A 133 -10.83 10.98 2.01
N LEU A 134 -10.61 10.73 3.29
CA LEU A 134 -9.30 10.36 3.84
C LEU A 134 -9.50 9.35 4.96
N LEU A 135 -8.60 8.38 5.08
CA LEU A 135 -8.47 7.52 6.24
C LEU A 135 -7.12 7.78 6.86
N GLU A 136 -7.10 8.34 8.07
CA GLU A 136 -5.89 8.49 8.85
C GLU A 136 -5.73 7.26 9.75
N VAL A 137 -4.51 6.72 9.77
CA VAL A 137 -4.16 5.56 10.58
C VAL A 137 -3.12 5.98 11.60
N TRP A 138 -3.41 5.75 12.86
CA TRP A 138 -2.52 6.07 13.98
C TRP A 138 -2.24 4.81 14.77
N ILE A 139 -1.01 4.64 15.24
CA ILE A 139 -0.64 3.57 16.18
C ILE A 139 -0.12 4.26 17.44
N LEU A 140 -0.86 4.12 18.53
CA LEU A 140 -0.56 4.73 19.82
C LEU A 140 -0.79 3.70 20.92
N PRO A 141 -0.11 3.78 22.06
CA PRO A 141 -0.44 2.95 23.20
C PRO A 141 -1.75 3.43 23.83
N SER A 142 -2.45 2.52 24.50
CA SER A 142 -3.81 2.74 25.01
C SER A 142 -3.91 3.77 26.14
N ASP A 143 -2.78 4.12 26.76
CA ASP A 143 -2.64 5.11 27.83
C ASP A 143 -2.50 6.55 27.30
N ILE A 144 -2.17 6.73 26.03
CA ILE A 144 -2.10 8.05 25.38
C ILE A 144 -3.49 8.45 24.87
N SER A 145 -3.78 9.74 24.94
CA SER A 145 -5.00 10.32 24.38
C SER A 145 -5.16 9.97 22.90
N ARG A 146 -6.36 9.52 22.56
CA ARG A 146 -6.78 9.24 21.19
C ARG A 146 -6.62 10.48 20.29
N PRO A 147 -6.26 10.32 19.00
CA PRO A 147 -6.25 11.42 18.05
C PRO A 147 -7.62 12.07 17.91
N GLU A 148 -7.66 13.40 17.95
CA GLU A 148 -8.88 14.16 17.75
C GLU A 148 -9.21 14.31 16.26
N PRO A 149 -10.48 14.09 15.87
CA PRO A 149 -10.95 14.45 14.54
C PRO A 149 -10.70 15.92 14.21
N ASN A 150 -10.17 16.19 13.02
CA ASN A 150 -10.05 17.54 12.48
C ASN A 150 -10.80 17.66 11.15
N PRO A 151 -12.15 17.76 11.18
CA PRO A 151 -12.93 17.98 9.97
C PRO A 151 -12.68 19.39 9.41
N THR A 152 -12.64 19.51 8.08
CA THR A 152 -12.48 20.81 7.41
C THR A 152 -13.79 21.34 6.85
N LEU A 153 -14.86 20.53 6.88
CA LEU A 153 -16.18 20.88 6.38
C LEU A 153 -17.23 20.62 7.44
N ASP A 154 -18.18 21.55 7.54
CA ASP A 154 -19.41 21.34 8.29
C ASP A 154 -20.38 20.44 7.50
N ARG A 155 -21.25 19.72 8.20
CA ARG A 155 -22.27 18.85 7.58
C ARG A 155 -23.16 19.61 6.59
N SER A 156 -23.47 20.88 6.84
CA SER A 156 -24.28 21.74 5.97
C SER A 156 -23.64 21.99 4.60
N GLN A 157 -22.32 21.86 4.48
CA GLN A 157 -21.55 22.10 3.25
C GLN A 157 -21.37 20.84 2.39
N VAL A 158 -21.90 19.69 2.85
CA VAL A 158 -21.68 18.37 2.26
C VAL A 158 -22.93 17.89 1.53
N ARG A 159 -22.75 17.37 0.32
CA ARG A 159 -23.81 16.75 -0.46
C ARG A 159 -23.84 15.25 -0.20
N LEU A 160 -24.77 14.82 0.65
CA LEU A 160 -24.98 13.40 0.94
C LEU A 160 -25.89 12.76 -0.09
N LYS A 161 -25.44 11.62 -0.64
CA LYS A 161 -26.21 10.76 -1.53
C LYS A 161 -26.66 9.51 -0.77
N ASN A 162 -27.88 9.05 -1.02
CA ASN A 162 -28.29 7.73 -0.54
C ASN A 162 -27.71 6.67 -1.49
N CYS A 163 -26.61 6.05 -1.08
CA CYS A 163 -25.93 5.02 -1.88
C CYS A 163 -26.21 3.62 -1.37
N THR A 164 -27.37 3.39 -0.76
CA THR A 164 -27.78 2.03 -0.37
C THR A 164 -27.54 1.11 -1.55
N LYS A 165 -26.63 0.14 -1.38
CA LYS A 165 -26.60 -0.99 -2.29
C LYS A 165 -28.01 -1.56 -2.18
N ARG A 166 -28.79 -1.51 -3.27
CA ARG A 166 -29.93 -2.42 -3.40
C ARG A 166 -29.34 -3.80 -3.18
N THR A 167 -29.54 -4.37 -2.00
CA THR A 167 -29.41 -5.81 -1.83
C THR A 167 -30.42 -6.35 -2.81
N SER A 168 -29.97 -6.83 -3.97
CA SER A 168 -30.81 -7.71 -4.74
C SER A 168 -31.12 -8.84 -3.77
N VAL A 169 -32.37 -8.88 -3.32
CA VAL A 169 -32.90 -9.93 -2.48
C VAL A 169 -32.93 -11.17 -3.37
N HIS A 170 -31.76 -11.77 -3.61
CA HIS A 170 -31.69 -13.16 -4.01
C HIS A 170 -31.88 -13.95 -2.73
N ARG A 171 -33.16 -14.01 -2.35
CA ARG A 171 -33.77 -14.93 -1.41
C ARG A 171 -33.35 -16.33 -1.87
N GLN A 172 -32.22 -16.83 -1.37
CA GLN A 172 -31.95 -18.26 -1.41
C GLN A 172 -33.07 -18.89 -0.59
N ARG A 173 -34.02 -19.48 -1.31
CA ARG A 173 -35.05 -20.33 -0.74
C ARG A 173 -34.34 -21.51 -0.05
N ALA A 174 -34.86 -21.83 1.12
CA ALA A 174 -34.53 -22.99 1.93
C ALA A 174 -34.62 -24.30 1.13
#